data_AF-A0A9N9TG38-F1
#
_entry.id   AF-A0A9N9TG38-F1
#
_cell.length_a   1.000
_cell.length_b   1.000
_cell.length_c   1.000
_cell.angle_alpha   90.00
_cell.angle_beta   90.00
_cell.angle_gamma   90.00
#
_symmetry.space_group_name_H-M   'P 1'
#
loop_
_entity.id
_entity.type
_entity.pdbx_description
1 polymer ?
#
loop_
_entity_poly.entity_id
_entity_poly.type
_entity_poly.pdbx_seq_one_letter_code
_entity_poly.pdbx_strand_id
1 'polypeptide(L)'
;MNVITRPLITTKPFLSILRNARTTTLNLSNGPNNASRAKGIRSTLYYVTAAGVVTVGLSYAAVPLYRLFCQAYSYGGTVATGHDADKVESMSAVKNRPLKIKFNADTAASMRWNFKPQQSEITVFPGETALAFYTAKNPTDVPVIGISTYNVVPFEAGQYFNKIQCFCFEEQMLNPHEQVDMPVFFYIDPEITEDPYMEFVNEITLSYTFFEAKEGLKLPLPSFMQSK
;
A
#
# COMPACT_ATOMS: atom_id res chain seq x y z
N MET A 1 40.23 37.90 -34.72
CA MET A 1 39.00 38.23 -35.47
C MET A 1 37.79 37.91 -34.60
N ASN A 2 36.88 38.89 -34.43
CA ASN A 2 35.41 38.83 -34.30
C ASN A 2 34.72 37.68 -33.53
N VAL A 3 33.62 37.81 -32.78
CA VAL A 3 32.74 38.90 -32.25
C VAL A 3 31.63 38.13 -31.45
N ILE A 4 31.41 38.47 -30.16
CA ILE A 4 30.12 38.84 -29.50
C ILE A 4 28.90 37.84 -29.61
N THR A 5 28.03 37.49 -28.64
CA THR A 5 27.51 38.01 -27.34
C THR A 5 26.71 36.92 -26.58
N ARG A 6 26.69 36.94 -25.24
CA ARG A 6 25.52 37.29 -24.37
C ARG A 6 25.84 37.05 -22.87
N PRO A 7 25.30 37.85 -21.93
CA PRO A 7 25.88 38.05 -20.60
C PRO A 7 25.19 37.29 -19.45
N LEU A 8 25.97 37.14 -18.37
CA LEU A 8 25.60 36.81 -16.99
C LEU A 8 24.52 37.75 -16.40
N ILE A 9 23.82 37.29 -15.34
CA ILE A 9 23.57 37.97 -14.03
C ILE A 9 22.73 36.99 -13.18
N THR A 10 23.31 36.24 -12.23
CA THR A 10 23.59 36.52 -10.81
C THR A 10 22.37 36.78 -9.89
N THR A 11 22.05 35.76 -9.08
CA THR A 11 21.86 35.78 -7.61
C THR A 11 21.17 36.97 -6.89
N LYS A 12 20.13 36.58 -6.13
CA LYS A 12 19.80 36.88 -4.71
C LYS A 12 18.57 37.77 -4.38
N PRO A 13 17.93 37.47 -3.22
CA PRO A 13 16.54 37.82 -2.88
C PRO A 13 16.45 39.11 -2.05
N PHE A 14 15.26 39.72 -2.00
CA PHE A 14 15.01 40.86 -1.12
C PHE A 14 13.56 40.84 -0.60
N LEU A 15 13.46 40.65 0.71
CA LEU A 15 12.47 41.25 1.59
C LEU A 15 11.86 42.52 0.97
N SER A 16 10.56 42.54 0.68
CA SER A 16 9.88 43.81 0.53
C SER A 16 8.37 43.70 0.77
N ILE A 17 7.92 44.49 1.74
CA ILE A 17 6.69 45.29 1.72
C ILE A 17 5.42 44.64 2.30
N LEU A 18 5.35 44.79 3.62
CA LEU A 18 4.16 45.31 4.32
C LEU A 18 3.61 46.57 3.60
N ARG A 19 2.36 46.55 3.15
CA ARG A 19 1.54 47.76 2.90
C ARG A 19 0.05 47.41 2.74
N ASN A 20 -0.72 47.66 3.81
CA ASN A 20 -1.93 48.50 3.82
C ASN A 20 -2.90 48.02 4.91
N ALA A 21 -2.79 48.64 6.08
CA ALA A 21 -3.92 48.88 6.95
C ALA A 21 -4.80 49.95 6.29
N ARG A 22 -6.06 49.62 5.99
CA ARG A 22 -7.08 50.61 5.63
C ARG A 22 -8.27 50.44 6.56
N THR A 23 -8.28 51.32 7.56
CA THR A 23 -9.38 51.67 8.45
C THR A 23 -10.61 52.04 7.62
N THR A 24 -11.77 51.44 7.87
CA THR A 24 -13.06 51.95 7.39
C THR A 24 -14.12 51.69 8.46
N THR A 25 -14.17 52.65 9.39
CA THR A 25 -15.37 53.27 9.99
C THR A 25 -16.55 52.38 10.35
N LEU A 26 -16.69 52.14 11.67
CA LEU A 26 -17.96 51.91 12.35
C LEU A 26 -18.90 53.11 12.10
N ASN A 27 -20.01 52.90 11.41
CA ASN A 27 -21.12 53.86 11.36
C ASN A 27 -22.21 53.44 12.34
N LEU A 28 -22.24 54.13 13.49
CA LEU A 28 -23.34 54.12 14.46
C LEU A 28 -24.49 54.97 13.91
N SER A 29 -25.45 54.34 13.24
CA SER A 29 -26.75 54.96 12.98
C SER A 29 -27.68 54.69 14.16
N ASN A 30 -27.82 55.70 15.03
CA ASN A 30 -28.84 55.77 16.07
C ASN A 30 -30.19 56.16 15.44
N GLY A 31 -31.16 55.25 15.47
CA GLY A 31 -32.56 55.49 15.13
C GLY A 31 -33.47 55.13 16.31
N PRO A 32 -34.50 55.93 16.63
CA PRO A 32 -35.27 55.79 17.87
C PRO A 32 -36.33 54.71 17.72
N ASN A 33 -36.04 53.45 18.08
CA ASN A 33 -37.03 52.36 18.12
C ASN A 33 -36.61 51.22 19.08
N ASN A 34 -36.24 51.54 20.32
CA ASN A 34 -35.73 50.53 21.27
C ASN A 34 -36.76 49.46 21.65
N ALA A 35 -38.06 49.78 21.67
CA ALA A 35 -39.11 48.81 22.01
C ALA A 35 -39.40 47.79 20.88
N SER A 36 -39.45 48.25 19.63
CA SER A 36 -39.69 47.39 18.45
C SER A 36 -38.46 46.55 18.08
N ARG A 37 -37.25 47.12 18.27
CA ARG A 37 -35.97 46.42 18.05
C ARG A 37 -35.74 45.33 19.11
N ALA A 38 -36.15 45.54 20.36
CA ALA A 38 -36.07 44.52 21.40
C ALA A 38 -36.97 43.30 21.12
N LYS A 39 -38.17 43.51 20.54
CA LYS A 39 -39.08 42.41 20.15
C LYS A 39 -38.54 41.62 18.95
N GLY A 40 -37.97 42.32 17.96
CA GLY A 40 -37.31 41.71 16.79
C GLY A 40 -36.03 40.96 17.14
N ILE A 41 -35.19 41.50 18.03
CA ILE A 41 -33.96 40.84 18.49
C ILE A 41 -34.30 39.58 19.30
N ARG A 42 -35.36 39.60 20.12
CA ARG A 42 -35.83 38.41 20.83
C ARG A 42 -36.32 37.32 19.88
N SER A 43 -37.10 37.66 18.86
CA SER A 43 -37.51 36.67 17.85
C SER A 43 -36.31 36.13 17.05
N THR A 44 -35.37 36.98 16.65
CA THR A 44 -34.15 36.57 15.94
C THR A 44 -33.28 35.67 16.81
N LEU A 45 -33.16 35.96 18.11
CA LEU A 45 -32.42 35.13 19.06
C LEU A 45 -33.00 33.72 19.14
N TYR A 46 -34.34 33.59 19.22
CA TYR A 46 -34.99 32.27 19.21
C TYR A 46 -34.76 31.49 17.91
N TYR A 47 -34.77 32.16 16.75
CA TYR A 47 -34.48 31.48 15.48
C TYR A 47 -33.03 31.03 15.37
N VAL A 48 -32.07 31.84 15.82
CA VAL A 48 -30.65 31.48 15.79
C VAL A 48 -30.33 30.35 16.76
N THR A 49 -30.92 30.36 17.96
CA THR A 49 -30.74 29.26 18.92
C THR A 49 -31.39 27.97 18.42
N ALA A 50 -32.60 28.04 17.83
CA ALA A 50 -33.25 26.89 17.21
C ALA A 50 -32.42 26.30 16.06
N ALA A 51 -31.90 27.14 15.16
CA ALA A 51 -31.03 26.71 14.07
C ALA A 51 -29.72 26.08 14.59
N GLY A 52 -29.14 26.63 15.65
CA GLY A 52 -27.96 26.06 16.30
C GLY A 52 -28.21 24.66 16.85
N VAL A 53 -29.31 24.46 17.58
CA VAL A 53 -29.69 23.16 18.14
C VAL A 53 -29.95 22.12 17.04
N VAL A 54 -30.64 22.51 15.96
CA VAL A 54 -30.90 21.62 14.82
C VAL A 54 -29.61 21.18 14.14
N THR A 55 -28.68 22.11 13.92
CA THR A 55 -27.40 21.81 13.24
C THR A 55 -26.55 20.85 14.07
N VAL A 56 -26.49 21.06 15.38
CA VAL A 56 -25.79 20.15 16.30
C VAL A 56 -26.48 18.79 16.38
N GLY A 57 -27.81 18.76 16.45
CA GLY A 57 -28.59 17.52 16.46
C GLY A 57 -28.39 16.67 15.21
N LEU A 58 -28.40 17.29 14.02
CA LEU A 58 -28.15 16.59 12.76
C LEU A 58 -26.71 16.07 12.67
N SER A 59 -25.73 16.84 13.14
CA SER A 59 -24.33 16.43 13.15
C SER A 59 -24.11 15.19 14.04
N TYR A 60 -24.75 15.14 15.21
CA TYR A 60 -24.67 14.00 16.11
C TYR A 60 -25.44 12.77 15.58
N ALA A 61 -26.59 12.97 14.93
CA ALA A 61 -27.41 11.89 14.37
C ALA A 61 -26.83 11.28 13.08
N ALA A 62 -25.96 11.99 12.35
CA ALA A 62 -25.39 11.50 11.10
C ALA A 62 -24.55 10.22 11.28
N VAL A 63 -23.81 10.09 12.39
CA VAL A 63 -22.93 8.93 12.65
C VAL A 63 -23.71 7.62 12.83
N PRO A 64 -24.70 7.51 13.74
CA PRO A 64 -25.49 6.27 13.88
C PRO A 64 -26.35 5.98 12.65
N LEU A 65 -26.87 7.02 11.98
CA LEU A 65 -27.62 6.84 10.73
C LEU A 65 -26.72 6.25 9.63
N TYR A 66 -25.49 6.74 9.49
CA TYR A 66 -24.51 6.19 8.55
C TYR A 66 -24.18 4.72 8.87
N ARG A 67 -24.01 4.37 10.16
CA ARG A 67 -23.78 2.98 10.57
C ARG A 67 -24.95 2.06 10.21
N LEU A 68 -26.19 2.51 10.41
CA LEU A 68 -27.39 1.76 10.01
C LEU A 68 -27.48 1.56 8.50
N PHE A 69 -27.17 2.59 7.71
CA PHE A 69 -27.12 2.48 6.25
C PHE A 69 -25.98 1.56 5.77
N CYS A 70 -24.78 1.65 6.37
CA CYS A 70 -23.66 0.76 6.06
C CYS A 70 -23.96 -0.70 6.40
N GLN A 71 -24.68 -0.97 7.50
CA GLN A 71 -25.10 -2.33 7.86
C GLN A 71 -26.20 -2.87 6.92
N ALA A 72 -27.16 -2.03 6.51
CA ALA A 72 -28.27 -2.45 5.65
C ALA A 72 -27.86 -2.68 4.19
N TYR A 73 -26.97 -1.84 3.64
CA TYR A 73 -26.53 -1.92 2.24
C TYR A 73 -25.14 -2.57 2.07
N SER A 74 -24.49 -3.00 3.15
CA SER A 74 -23.17 -3.65 3.15
C SER A 74 -22.05 -2.84 2.47
N TYR A 75 -22.21 -1.52 2.39
CA TYR A 75 -21.23 -0.62 1.78
C TYR A 75 -20.18 -0.26 2.84
N GLY A 76 -19.13 -1.08 2.96
CA GLY A 76 -18.00 -0.83 3.88
C GLY A 76 -17.46 -2.01 4.67
N GLY A 77 -17.91 -3.25 4.42
CA GLY A 77 -17.28 -4.46 4.97
C GLY A 77 -17.37 -4.63 6.50
N THR A 78 -18.14 -3.80 7.21
CA THR A 78 -18.40 -3.99 8.64
C THR A 78 -19.45 -5.07 8.83
N VAL A 79 -18.98 -6.29 9.09
CA VAL A 79 -19.79 -7.42 9.53
C VAL A 79 -20.70 -7.00 10.68
N ALA A 80 -21.97 -7.39 10.62
CA ALA A 80 -22.89 -7.24 11.73
C ALA A 80 -22.29 -7.96 12.94
N THR A 81 -21.95 -7.22 13.99
CA THR A 81 -21.60 -7.80 15.29
C THR A 81 -22.85 -8.40 15.91
N GLY A 82 -23.21 -9.58 15.41
CA GLY A 82 -24.36 -10.36 15.81
C GLY A 82 -24.35 -11.69 15.07
N HIS A 83 -23.85 -12.73 15.75
CA HIS A 83 -23.95 -14.15 15.37
C HIS A 83 -23.09 -14.65 14.20
N ASP A 84 -21.76 -14.54 14.30
CA ASP A 84 -20.84 -15.31 13.42
C ASP A 84 -19.63 -15.89 14.19
N ALA A 85 -19.75 -16.10 15.50
CA ALA A 85 -18.73 -16.83 16.27
C ALA A 85 -18.77 -18.36 16.02
N ASP A 86 -19.90 -18.89 15.54
CA ASP A 86 -20.09 -20.32 15.27
C ASP A 86 -19.57 -20.76 13.88
N LYS A 87 -19.19 -19.83 12.99
CA LYS A 87 -18.62 -20.20 11.67
C LYS A 87 -17.16 -20.62 11.73
N VAL A 88 -16.45 -20.27 12.81
CA VAL A 88 -15.00 -20.47 12.93
C VAL A 88 -14.63 -21.92 13.27
N GLU A 89 -15.52 -22.70 13.88
CA GLU A 89 -15.26 -24.13 14.18
C GLU A 89 -15.47 -25.08 12.99
N SER A 90 -15.96 -24.57 11.85
CA SER A 90 -16.34 -25.39 10.68
C SER A 90 -15.32 -25.40 9.54
N MET A 91 -14.14 -24.79 9.70
CA MET A 91 -13.14 -24.69 8.65
C MET A 91 -12.35 -26.01 8.48
N SER A 92 -12.91 -26.92 7.70
CA SER A 92 -12.22 -28.10 7.21
C SER A 92 -11.35 -27.74 6.00
N ALA A 93 -10.12 -28.27 5.92
CA ALA A 93 -9.29 -28.19 4.73
C ALA A 93 -10.09 -28.60 3.48
N VAL A 94 -10.29 -27.66 2.55
CA VAL A 94 -11.02 -27.92 1.30
C VAL A 94 -10.07 -28.67 0.35
N LYS A 95 -9.95 -29.99 0.56
CA LYS A 95 -9.17 -30.92 -0.29
C LYS A 95 -9.67 -31.01 -1.73
N ASN A 96 -10.77 -30.34 -2.07
CA ASN A 96 -11.44 -30.46 -3.36
C ASN A 96 -10.87 -29.54 -4.46
N ARG A 97 -9.88 -28.68 -4.16
CA ARG A 97 -9.32 -27.76 -5.16
C ARG A 97 -7.79 -27.81 -5.20
N PRO A 98 -7.19 -28.58 -6.13
CA PRO A 98 -5.74 -28.58 -6.32
C PRO A 98 -5.30 -27.25 -6.96
N LEU A 99 -4.31 -26.59 -6.36
CA LEU A 99 -3.66 -25.40 -6.90
C LEU A 99 -2.32 -25.78 -7.52
N LYS A 100 -2.09 -25.32 -8.75
CA LYS A 100 -0.80 -25.49 -9.42
C LYS A 100 0.10 -24.30 -9.11
N ILE A 101 1.24 -24.58 -8.50
CA ILE A 101 2.25 -23.56 -8.20
C ILE A 101 3.36 -23.70 -9.22
N LYS A 102 3.52 -22.68 -10.07
CA LYS A 102 4.63 -22.59 -11.01
C LYS A 102 5.78 -21.80 -10.40
N PHE A 103 6.99 -22.32 -10.57
CA PHE A 103 8.20 -21.66 -10.10
C PHE A 103 8.93 -21.08 -11.29
N ASN A 104 9.14 -19.78 -11.25
CA ASN A 104 9.95 -19.07 -12.21
C ASN A 104 11.19 -18.50 -11.52
N ALA A 105 12.29 -18.47 -12.27
CA ALA A 105 13.61 -18.06 -11.81
C ALA A 105 14.25 -17.18 -12.89
N ASP A 106 14.40 -15.90 -12.57
CA ASP A 106 14.99 -14.90 -13.43
C ASP A 106 16.24 -14.30 -12.78
N THR A 107 17.13 -13.78 -13.61
CA THR A 107 18.32 -13.04 -13.17
C THR A 107 18.39 -11.72 -13.93
N ALA A 108 18.80 -10.65 -13.24
CA ALA A 108 19.03 -9.38 -13.88
C ALA A 108 20.20 -9.48 -14.89
N ALA A 109 20.18 -8.68 -15.95
CA ALA A 109 21.19 -8.71 -17.01
C ALA A 109 22.64 -8.49 -16.53
N SER A 110 22.81 -7.82 -15.38
CA SER A 110 24.13 -7.62 -14.76
C SER A 110 24.64 -8.85 -14.01
N MET A 111 23.74 -9.74 -13.57
CA MET A 111 24.09 -10.92 -12.78
C MET A 111 24.46 -12.09 -13.71
N ARG A 112 25.60 -12.72 -13.44
CA ARG A 112 26.10 -13.86 -14.23
C ARG A 112 25.80 -15.22 -13.60
N TRP A 113 25.02 -15.26 -12.53
CA TRP A 113 24.63 -16.51 -11.89
C TRP A 113 23.73 -17.33 -12.79
N ASN A 114 23.87 -18.64 -12.70
CA ASN A 114 22.89 -19.57 -13.24
C ASN A 114 21.91 -19.91 -12.11
N PHE A 115 20.72 -19.34 -12.18
CA PHE A 115 19.65 -19.54 -11.21
C PHE A 115 18.49 -20.26 -11.88
N LYS A 116 18.06 -21.39 -11.31
CA LYS A 116 16.99 -22.21 -11.86
C LYS A 116 16.19 -22.89 -10.74
N PRO A 117 14.88 -23.11 -10.93
CA PRO A 117 14.14 -23.96 -10.02
C PRO A 117 14.52 -25.42 -10.27
N GLN A 118 14.55 -26.25 -9.22
CA GLN A 118 14.71 -27.70 -9.41
C GLN A 118 13.44 -28.33 -9.97
N GLN A 119 12.28 -27.76 -9.65
CA GLN A 119 10.96 -28.18 -10.11
C GLN A 119 10.22 -26.98 -10.71
N SER A 120 9.70 -27.09 -11.93
CA SER A 120 9.01 -25.99 -12.61
C SER A 120 7.57 -25.80 -12.12
N GLU A 121 6.93 -26.87 -11.65
CA GLU A 121 5.58 -26.83 -11.09
C GLU A 121 5.38 -27.89 -10.01
N ILE A 122 4.53 -27.58 -9.04
CA ILE A 122 3.98 -28.55 -8.09
C ILE A 122 2.49 -28.34 -7.92
N THR A 123 1.78 -29.39 -7.52
CA THR A 123 0.36 -29.30 -7.15
C THR A 123 0.26 -29.40 -5.63
N VAL A 124 -0.43 -28.45 -5.01
CA VAL A 124 -0.62 -28.37 -3.57
C VAL A 124 -2.08 -28.08 -3.25
N PHE A 125 -2.53 -28.44 -2.06
CA PHE A 125 -3.87 -28.12 -1.58
C PHE A 125 -3.85 -26.90 -0.64
N PRO A 126 -4.88 -26.05 -0.63
CA PRO A 126 -5.01 -25.00 0.38
C PRO A 126 -4.96 -25.58 1.79
N GLY A 127 -4.14 -24.99 2.67
CA GLY A 127 -3.84 -25.47 4.01
C GLY A 127 -2.69 -26.49 4.10
N GLU A 128 -2.15 -26.96 2.98
CA GLU A 128 -0.96 -27.83 2.94
C GLU A 128 0.32 -26.99 2.87
N THR A 129 1.35 -27.44 3.58
CA THR A 129 2.70 -26.85 3.50
C THR A 129 3.50 -27.54 2.42
N ALA A 130 4.27 -26.75 1.65
CA ALA A 130 5.09 -27.26 0.56
C ALA A 130 6.51 -26.69 0.63
N LEU A 131 7.43 -27.49 0.09
CA LEU A 131 8.85 -27.15 -0.02
C LEU A 131 9.26 -27.17 -1.49
N ALA A 132 9.92 -26.11 -1.94
CA ALA A 132 10.50 -26.03 -3.27
C ALA A 132 11.99 -25.72 -3.19
N PHE A 133 12.79 -26.27 -4.10
CA PHE A 133 14.23 -26.02 -4.14
C PHE A 133 14.59 -25.21 -5.37
N TYR A 134 15.43 -24.21 -5.17
CA TYR A 134 16.09 -23.49 -6.25
C TYR A 134 17.59 -23.73 -6.19
N THR A 135 18.23 -23.85 -7.34
CA THR A 135 19.68 -24.00 -7.44
C THR A 135 20.27 -22.71 -7.97
N ALA A 136 21.23 -22.15 -7.24
CA ALA A 136 22.05 -21.02 -7.69
C ALA A 136 23.50 -21.47 -7.85
N LYS A 137 24.12 -21.08 -8.97
CA LYS A 137 25.54 -21.32 -9.24
C LYS A 137 26.22 -20.05 -9.71
N ASN A 138 27.37 -19.73 -9.12
CA ASN A 138 28.24 -18.67 -9.60
C ASN A 138 29.29 -19.24 -10.57
N PRO A 139 29.19 -19.01 -11.89
CA PRO A 139 30.18 -19.51 -12.85
C PRO A 139 31.43 -18.62 -12.98
N THR A 140 31.52 -17.52 -12.21
CA THR A 140 32.62 -16.56 -12.32
C THR A 140 33.76 -16.89 -11.37
N ASP A 141 34.94 -16.31 -11.62
CA ASP A 141 36.14 -16.48 -10.79
C ASP A 141 36.21 -15.50 -9.60
N VAL A 142 35.14 -14.71 -9.37
CA VAL A 142 35.05 -13.74 -8.28
C VAL A 142 33.84 -14.04 -7.38
N PRO A 143 33.91 -13.76 -6.07
CA PRO A 143 32.73 -13.82 -5.22
C PRO A 143 31.75 -12.74 -5.69
N VAL A 144 30.48 -13.12 -5.77
CA VAL A 144 29.40 -12.20 -6.14
C VAL A 144 28.39 -12.22 -5.00
N ILE A 145 27.85 -11.04 -4.67
CA ILE A 145 26.79 -10.89 -3.69
C ILE A 145 25.49 -10.62 -4.46
N GLY A 146 24.47 -11.41 -4.17
CA GLY A 146 23.16 -11.31 -4.79
C GLY A 146 22.07 -11.04 -3.76
N ILE A 147 21.11 -10.20 -4.13
CA ILE A 147 19.84 -10.02 -3.42
C ILE A 147 18.70 -10.47 -4.35
N SER A 148 17.70 -11.16 -3.81
CA SER A 148 16.55 -11.59 -4.61
C SER A 148 15.29 -10.83 -4.26
N THR A 149 14.45 -10.54 -5.24
CA THR A 149 13.07 -10.14 -5.00
C THR A 149 12.14 -11.23 -5.53
N TYR A 150 10.93 -11.30 -4.98
CA TYR A 150 9.92 -12.25 -5.42
C TYR A 150 8.62 -11.53 -5.76
N ASN A 151 7.86 -12.15 -6.66
CA ASN A 151 6.50 -11.73 -6.97
C ASN A 151 5.60 -12.95 -7.11
N VAL A 152 4.33 -12.77 -6.73
CA VAL A 152 3.27 -13.78 -6.84
C VAL A 152 2.25 -13.29 -7.85
N VAL A 153 1.89 -14.14 -8.80
CA VAL A 153 0.89 -13.84 -9.84
C VAL A 153 -0.16 -14.96 -9.85
N PRO A 154 -1.46 -14.65 -9.85
CA PRO A 154 -2.06 -13.31 -9.81
C PRO A 154 -1.86 -12.61 -8.45
N PHE A 155 -1.89 -11.27 -8.44
CA PHE A 155 -1.55 -10.47 -7.26
C PHE A 155 -2.54 -10.68 -6.11
N GLU A 156 -3.80 -10.88 -6.47
CA GLU A 156 -4.90 -11.15 -5.57
C GLU A 156 -4.66 -12.46 -4.78
N ALA A 157 -3.97 -13.45 -5.38
CA ALA A 157 -3.60 -14.70 -4.70
C ALA A 157 -2.40 -14.51 -3.75
N GLY A 158 -1.64 -13.41 -3.91
CA GLY A 158 -0.48 -13.10 -3.09
C GLY A 158 -0.82 -12.91 -1.61
N GLN A 159 -2.03 -12.46 -1.26
CA GLN A 159 -2.46 -12.29 0.14
C GLN A 159 -2.64 -13.62 0.88
N TYR A 160 -2.98 -14.68 0.16
CA TYR A 160 -3.13 -16.04 0.70
C TYR A 160 -1.83 -16.83 0.65
N PHE A 161 -0.81 -16.33 -0.06
CA PHE A 161 0.47 -16.98 -0.23
C PHE A 161 1.42 -16.57 0.90
N ASN A 162 1.51 -17.42 1.93
CA ASN A 162 2.34 -17.17 3.10
C ASN A 162 3.69 -17.86 2.94
N LYS A 163 4.72 -17.06 2.66
CA LYS A 163 6.10 -17.54 2.57
C LYS A 163 6.78 -17.45 3.93
N ILE A 164 7.07 -18.61 4.55
CA ILE A 164 7.59 -18.69 5.91
C ILE A 164 9.12 -18.47 5.95
N GLN A 165 9.87 -18.86 4.92
CA GLN A 165 11.33 -18.70 4.87
C GLN A 165 11.77 -17.92 3.64
N CYS A 166 12.46 -16.81 3.86
CA CYS A 166 12.69 -15.78 2.84
C CYS A 166 14.17 -15.43 2.67
N PHE A 167 14.82 -16.01 1.64
CA PHE A 167 16.10 -15.52 1.10
C PHE A 167 16.00 -14.15 0.41
N CYS A 168 14.80 -13.55 0.30
CA CYS A 168 14.61 -12.31 -0.48
C CYS A 168 15.14 -11.05 0.19
N PHE A 169 15.61 -11.13 1.42
CA PHE A 169 16.10 -9.93 2.11
C PHE A 169 17.49 -10.11 2.70
N GLU A 170 18.11 -11.26 2.44
CA GLU A 170 19.47 -11.54 2.89
C GLU A 170 20.40 -11.58 1.69
N GLU A 171 21.45 -10.78 1.77
CA GLU A 171 22.54 -10.81 0.81
C GLU A 171 23.19 -12.20 0.82
N GLN A 172 23.05 -12.92 -0.29
CA GLN A 172 23.69 -14.22 -0.47
C GLN A 172 25.02 -13.99 -1.18
N MET A 173 26.12 -14.40 -0.55
CA MET A 173 27.43 -14.39 -1.18
C MET A 173 27.74 -15.80 -1.69
N LEU A 174 27.96 -15.93 -3.00
CA LEU A 174 28.44 -17.18 -3.61
C LEU A 174 29.89 -17.02 -4.05
N ASN A 175 30.75 -17.91 -3.57
CA ASN A 175 32.15 -17.96 -3.97
C ASN A 175 32.30 -18.39 -5.44
N PRO A 176 33.50 -18.21 -6.02
CA PRO A 176 33.79 -18.69 -7.36
C PRO A 176 33.45 -20.16 -7.56
N HIS A 177 32.73 -20.48 -8.62
CA HIS A 177 32.29 -21.84 -8.99
C HIS A 177 31.42 -22.57 -7.96
N GLU A 178 30.96 -21.87 -6.92
CA GLU A 178 30.11 -22.43 -5.87
C GLU A 178 28.68 -22.63 -6.39
N GLN A 179 28.06 -23.72 -5.95
CA GLN A 179 26.68 -24.05 -6.22
C GLN A 179 25.98 -24.38 -4.90
N VAL A 180 24.84 -23.73 -4.65
CA VAL A 180 24.04 -23.88 -3.44
C VAL A 180 22.59 -24.14 -3.81
N ASP A 181 21.95 -25.05 -3.08
CA ASP A 181 20.50 -25.28 -3.15
C ASP A 181 19.80 -24.48 -2.04
N MET A 182 18.83 -23.67 -2.44
CA MET A 182 18.08 -22.75 -1.59
C MET A 182 16.64 -23.26 -1.43
N PRO A 183 16.29 -23.82 -0.26
CA PRO A 183 14.93 -24.28 0.04
C PRO A 183 13.96 -23.13 0.33
N VAL A 184 12.81 -23.11 -0.33
CA VAL A 184 11.71 -22.19 -0.08
C VAL A 184 10.55 -22.95 0.52
N PHE A 185 10.22 -22.61 1.77
CA PHE A 185 9.08 -23.18 2.49
C PHE A 185 7.90 -22.21 2.49
N PHE A 186 6.74 -22.69 2.05
CA PHE A 186 5.53 -21.87 1.93
C PHE A 186 4.27 -22.71 2.15
N TYR A 187 3.15 -22.04 2.38
CA TYR A 187 1.82 -22.63 2.38
C TYR A 187 0.80 -21.66 1.80
N ILE A 188 -0.36 -22.18 1.43
CA ILE A 188 -1.47 -21.38 0.92
C ILE A 188 -2.57 -21.40 1.97
N ASP A 189 -3.05 -20.23 2.34
CA ASP A 189 -4.14 -20.09 3.30
C ASP A 189 -5.44 -20.73 2.74
N PRO A 190 -6.15 -21.60 3.50
CA PRO A 190 -7.42 -22.16 3.07
C PRO A 190 -8.51 -21.11 2.78
N GLU A 191 -8.41 -19.89 3.32
CA GLU A 191 -9.32 -18.77 3.03
C GLU A 191 -9.41 -18.43 1.53
N ILE A 192 -8.41 -18.81 0.72
CA ILE A 192 -8.44 -18.66 -0.76
C ILE A 192 -9.66 -19.36 -1.39
N THR A 193 -10.24 -20.36 -0.72
CA THR A 193 -11.41 -21.09 -1.22
C THR A 193 -12.73 -20.39 -0.93
N GLU A 194 -12.74 -19.42 -0.02
CA GLU A 194 -13.94 -18.67 0.37
C GLU A 194 -14.09 -17.37 -0.41
N ASP A 195 -13.02 -16.87 -1.02
CA ASP A 195 -13.02 -15.66 -1.82
C ASP A 195 -13.62 -15.90 -3.23
N PRO A 196 -14.74 -15.24 -3.60
CA PRO A 196 -15.32 -15.32 -4.94
C PRO A 196 -14.35 -14.89 -6.06
N TYR A 197 -13.41 -13.96 -5.79
CA TYR A 197 -12.42 -13.54 -6.79
C TYR A 197 -11.40 -14.64 -7.10
N MET A 198 -11.25 -15.59 -6.19
CA MET A 198 -10.31 -16.70 -6.32
C MET A 198 -10.93 -17.94 -6.98
N GLU A 199 -12.24 -17.99 -7.22
CA GLU A 199 -12.96 -19.17 -7.73
C GLU A 199 -12.37 -19.74 -9.05
N PHE A 200 -11.79 -18.88 -9.89
CA PHE A 200 -11.20 -19.28 -11.18
C PHE A 200 -9.66 -19.37 -11.17
N VAL A 201 -9.00 -18.97 -10.08
CA VAL A 201 -7.54 -19.00 -9.95
C VAL A 201 -7.05 -20.40 -9.54
N ASN A 202 -6.69 -21.22 -10.52
CA ASN A 202 -6.15 -22.58 -10.27
C ASN A 202 -4.62 -22.65 -10.40
N GLU A 203 -4.00 -21.57 -10.85
CA GLU A 203 -2.56 -21.48 -11.09
C GLU A 203 -2.01 -20.22 -10.42
N ILE A 204 -0.95 -20.40 -9.63
CA ILE A 204 -0.21 -19.32 -8.99
C ILE A 204 1.25 -19.46 -9.42
N THR A 205 1.83 -18.38 -9.95
CA THR A 205 3.24 -18.33 -10.32
C THR A 205 4.02 -17.58 -9.26
N LEU A 206 5.02 -18.25 -8.68
CA LEU A 206 6.01 -17.68 -7.81
C LEU A 206 7.28 -17.41 -8.62
N SER A 207 7.51 -16.15 -8.96
CA SER A 207 8.70 -15.72 -9.70
C SER A 207 9.71 -15.10 -8.74
N TYR A 208 10.97 -15.53 -8.85
CA TYR A 208 12.10 -14.88 -8.19
C TYR A 208 12.98 -14.21 -9.22
N THR A 209 13.45 -13.02 -8.92
CA THR A 209 14.50 -12.35 -9.71
C THR A 209 15.68 -12.02 -8.82
N PHE A 210 16.87 -12.49 -9.18
CA PHE A 210 18.10 -12.10 -8.49
C PHE A 210 18.76 -10.87 -9.14
N PHE A 211 19.27 -9.99 -8.27
CA PHE A 211 20.00 -8.78 -8.60
C PHE A 211 21.38 -8.82 -7.93
N GLU A 212 22.37 -8.29 -8.62
CA GLU A 212 23.72 -8.18 -8.08
C GLU A 212 23.80 -6.99 -7.12
N ALA A 213 24.13 -7.27 -5.85
CA ALA A 213 24.37 -6.26 -4.83
C ALA A 213 25.82 -5.76 -4.99
N LYS A 214 26.08 -4.89 -5.97
CA LYS A 214 27.37 -4.19 -6.06
C LYS A 214 27.42 -3.09 -5.01
N GLU A 215 28.48 -3.07 -4.20
CA GLU A 215 28.85 -1.87 -3.46
C GLU A 215 29.08 -0.72 -4.47
N GLY A 216 28.18 0.27 -4.48
CA GLY A 216 28.29 1.45 -5.34
C GLY A 216 27.21 1.62 -6.42
N LEU A 217 26.16 0.80 -6.43
CA LEU A 217 24.96 1.12 -7.21
C LEU A 217 24.28 2.38 -6.62
N LYS A 218 24.71 3.57 -7.06
CA LYS A 218 23.98 4.82 -6.80
C LYS A 218 22.65 4.73 -7.53
N LEU A 219 21.62 4.27 -6.83
CA LEU A 219 20.25 4.43 -7.27
C LEU A 219 20.03 5.93 -7.53
N PRO A 220 19.61 6.34 -8.74
CA PRO A 220 19.19 7.73 -8.96
C PRO A 220 17.97 7.96 -8.08
N LEU A 221 18.18 8.52 -6.89
CA LEU A 221 17.09 8.86 -5.98
C LEU A 221 16.26 9.95 -6.65
N PRO A 222 14.94 9.77 -6.78
CA PRO A 222 14.09 10.79 -7.35
C PRO A 222 14.14 12.05 -6.50
N SER A 223 14.01 13.21 -7.15
CA SER A 223 14.31 14.54 -6.62
C SER A 223 13.61 14.90 -5.30
N PHE A 224 12.50 14.21 -4.98
CA PHE A 224 11.71 14.45 -3.77
C PHE A 224 12.33 13.88 -2.48
N MET A 225 13.36 13.04 -2.55
CA MET A 225 14.06 12.52 -1.34
C MET A 225 15.30 13.32 -0.94
N GLN A 226 15.71 14.34 -1.71
CA GLN A 226 16.99 15.04 -1.49
C GLN A 226 16.91 16.35 -0.68
N SER A 227 15.77 16.68 -0.06
CA SER A 227 15.69 17.89 0.79
C SER A 227 15.95 17.57 2.27
N LYS A 228 17.17 17.89 2.75
CA LYS A 228 17.42 18.17 4.17
C LYS A 228 18.46 19.26 4.31
#